data_AF-A0A849ALR5-F1
#
_entry.id   AF-A0A849ALR5-F1
#
_cell.length_a   1.000
_cell.length_b   1.000
_cell.length_c   1.000
_cell.angle_alpha   90.00
_cell.angle_beta   90.00
_cell.angle_gamma   90.00
#
_symmetry.space_group_name_H-M   'P 1'
#
loop_
_entity.id
_entity.type
_entity.pdbx_description
1 polymer ?
#
loop_
_entity_poly.entity_id
_entity_poly.type
_entity_poly.pdbx_seq_one_letter_code
_entity_poly.pdbx_strand_id
1 'polypeptide(L)'
;MQTSDSTRSVALLVPRLLGVQADPAEFETADALAEAVERAAEELLRWHDELADIRPCRVYDGSLALGGDAASDSPTRASRRLAEQVKSGVIPADPASIEIASTELRGIASTIRRVAGARDGDDPAGEHGRQIASALGELAGALSALAETLRVEMRRLAGGTSGGADQVLARVVRAEHAARVAAAATLRI
;
A
#
# COMPACT_ATOMS: atom_id res chain seq x y z
N MET A 1 -9.33 2.30 31.87
CA MET A 1 -9.86 1.11 31.17
C MET A 1 -9.72 1.20 29.65
N GLN A 2 -9.67 2.40 29.04
CA GLN A 2 -9.53 2.58 27.57
C GLN A 2 -8.22 2.05 26.96
N THR A 3 -7.10 2.07 27.70
CA THR A 3 -5.78 1.63 27.20
C THR A 3 -5.78 0.16 26.79
N SER A 4 -6.41 -0.71 27.59
CA SER A 4 -6.50 -2.15 27.31
C SER A 4 -7.31 -2.48 26.06
N ASP A 5 -8.33 -1.67 25.74
CA ASP A 5 -9.19 -1.88 24.56
C ASP A 5 -8.51 -1.37 23.29
N SER A 6 -7.79 -0.24 23.35
CA SER A 6 -7.01 0.27 22.23
C SER A 6 -5.86 -0.67 21.86
N THR A 7 -5.07 -1.13 22.83
CA THR A 7 -3.97 -2.08 22.60
C THR A 7 -4.47 -3.38 21.99
N ARG A 8 -5.57 -3.94 22.52
CA ARG A 8 -6.22 -5.12 21.95
C ARG A 8 -6.71 -4.88 20.52
N SER A 9 -7.31 -3.72 20.25
CA SER A 9 -7.77 -3.37 18.91
C SER A 9 -6.62 -3.33 17.91
N VAL A 10 -5.45 -2.82 18.30
CA VAL A 10 -4.26 -2.76 17.43
C VAL A 10 -3.66 -4.14 17.19
N ALA A 11 -3.57 -4.98 18.22
CA ALA A 11 -3.08 -6.35 18.09
C ALA A 11 -3.88 -7.18 17.07
N LEU A 12 -5.19 -6.94 16.96
CA LEU A 12 -6.05 -7.61 15.98
C LEU A 12 -5.86 -7.11 14.54
N LEU A 13 -5.21 -5.96 14.33
CA LEU A 13 -4.93 -5.43 12.99
C LEU A 13 -3.73 -6.11 12.33
N VAL A 14 -2.75 -6.59 13.11
CA VAL A 14 -1.53 -7.20 12.56
C VAL A 14 -1.84 -8.46 11.74
N PRO A 15 -2.63 -9.45 12.23
CA PRO A 15 -3.01 -10.60 11.39
C PRO A 15 -3.85 -10.21 10.17
N ARG A 16 -4.70 -9.18 10.28
CA ARG A 16 -5.46 -8.67 9.12
C ARG A 16 -4.55 -8.06 8.07
N LEU A 17 -3.55 -7.29 8.49
CA LEU A 17 -2.59 -6.65 7.61
C LEU A 17 -1.74 -7.71 6.87
N LEU A 18 -1.22 -8.70 7.60
CA LEU A 18 -0.44 -9.80 7.01
C LEU A 18 -1.28 -10.71 6.09
N GLY A 19 -2.61 -10.67 6.22
CA GLY A 19 -3.54 -11.35 5.30
C GLY A 19 -3.82 -10.58 4.01
N VAL A 20 -3.32 -9.36 3.86
CA VAL A 20 -3.49 -8.56 2.64
C VAL A 20 -2.62 -9.15 1.53
N GLN A 21 -3.28 -9.62 0.46
CA GLN A 21 -2.64 -10.15 -0.73
C GLN A 21 -3.19 -9.43 -1.97
N ALA A 22 -2.33 -9.19 -2.94
CA ALA A 22 -2.68 -8.55 -4.21
C ALA A 22 -1.89 -9.21 -5.34
N ASP A 23 -2.53 -9.42 -6.48
CA ASP A 23 -1.94 -10.04 -7.67
C ASP A 23 -1.76 -9.00 -8.80
N PRO A 24 -0.72 -8.15 -8.73
CA PRO A 24 -0.36 -7.23 -9.80
C PRO A 24 0.20 -7.96 -11.02
N ALA A 25 0.38 -7.23 -12.12
CA ALA A 25 0.87 -7.78 -13.38
C ALA A 25 2.38 -8.10 -13.34
N GLU A 26 3.15 -7.35 -12.55
CA GLU A 26 4.60 -7.49 -12.42
C GLU A 26 4.98 -8.06 -11.05
N PHE A 27 5.93 -8.98 -11.05
CA PHE A 27 6.43 -9.64 -9.83
C PHE A 27 7.09 -8.64 -8.87
N GLU A 28 7.85 -7.68 -9.41
CA GLU A 28 8.52 -6.64 -8.61
C GLU A 28 7.52 -5.73 -7.89
N THR A 29 6.30 -5.59 -8.42
CA THR A 29 5.23 -4.87 -7.71
C THR A 29 4.67 -5.73 -6.59
N ALA A 30 4.47 -7.04 -6.81
CA ALA A 30 4.02 -7.95 -5.76
C ALA A 30 5.00 -8.00 -4.58
N ASP A 31 6.30 -8.13 -4.86
CA ASP A 31 7.36 -8.12 -3.85
C ASP A 31 7.38 -6.82 -3.04
N ALA A 32 7.36 -5.66 -3.72
CA ALA A 32 7.35 -4.38 -3.03
C ALA A 32 6.13 -4.19 -2.13
N LEU A 33 4.97 -4.72 -2.54
CA LEU A 33 3.76 -4.70 -1.73
C LEU A 33 3.87 -5.61 -0.50
N ALA A 34 4.42 -6.81 -0.66
CA ALA A 34 4.67 -7.72 0.47
C ALA A 34 5.63 -7.06 1.49
N GLU A 35 6.74 -6.50 1.03
CA GLU A 35 7.68 -5.77 1.89
C GLU A 35 7.06 -4.56 2.58
N ALA A 36 6.12 -3.85 1.92
CA ALA A 36 5.40 -2.73 2.52
C ALA A 36 4.43 -3.20 3.63
N VAL A 37 3.72 -4.30 3.39
CA VAL A 37 2.81 -4.92 4.36
C VAL A 37 3.58 -5.43 5.59
N GLU A 38 4.73 -6.08 5.39
CA GLU A 38 5.59 -6.55 6.48
C GLU A 38 6.12 -5.39 7.33
N ARG A 39 6.66 -4.33 6.69
CA ARG A 39 7.10 -3.12 7.40
C ARG A 39 5.97 -2.48 8.20
N ALA A 40 4.78 -2.36 7.62
CA ALA A 40 3.64 -1.82 8.32
C ALA A 40 3.18 -2.70 9.49
N ALA A 41 3.30 -4.03 9.38
CA ALA A 41 3.00 -4.94 10.48
C ALA A 41 4.00 -4.78 11.63
N GLU A 42 5.29 -4.62 11.32
CA GLU A 42 6.32 -4.32 12.32
C GLU A 42 6.07 -2.99 13.04
N GLU A 43 5.75 -1.92 12.30
CA GLU A 43 5.45 -0.63 12.92
C GLU A 43 4.16 -0.67 13.76
N LEU A 44 3.15 -1.44 13.33
CA LEU A 44 1.95 -1.66 14.16
C LEU A 44 2.24 -2.39 15.47
N LEU A 45 3.15 -3.38 15.46
CA LEU A 45 3.58 -4.07 16.68
C LEU A 45 4.36 -3.11 17.60
N ARG A 46 5.21 -2.25 17.04
CA ARG A 46 5.92 -1.23 17.83
C ARG A 46 4.95 -0.23 18.44
N TRP A 47 3.99 0.26 17.66
CA TRP A 47 2.96 1.15 18.16
C TRP A 47 2.08 0.49 19.22
N HIS A 48 1.76 -0.80 19.07
CA HIS A 48 1.11 -1.59 20.10
C HIS A 48 1.90 -1.57 21.42
N ASP A 49 3.21 -1.79 21.38
CA ASP A 49 4.07 -1.82 22.57
C ASP A 49 4.16 -0.44 23.25
N GLU A 50 4.12 0.64 22.47
CA GLU A 50 4.03 2.01 22.97
C GLU A 50 2.68 2.27 23.65
N LEU A 51 1.57 1.83 23.05
CA LEU A 51 0.24 1.93 23.66
C LEU A 51 0.11 1.12 24.95
N ALA A 52 0.88 0.03 25.08
CA ALA A 52 0.90 -0.85 26.24
C ALA A 52 1.85 -0.39 27.35
N ASP A 53 2.52 0.76 27.19
CA ASP A 53 3.58 1.26 28.07
C ASP A 53 4.75 0.26 28.26
N ILE A 54 4.92 -0.67 27.32
CA ILE A 54 6.00 -1.69 27.33
C ILE A 54 7.31 -1.07 26.79
N ARG A 55 7.19 -0.12 25.86
CA ARG A 55 8.31 0.58 25.24
C ARG A 55 8.08 2.10 25.28
N PRO A 56 9.09 2.92 25.63
CA PRO A 56 8.94 4.37 25.56
C PRO A 56 8.73 4.81 24.11
N CYS A 57 7.79 5.74 23.91
CA CYS A 57 7.55 6.35 22.60
C CYS A 57 8.82 7.03 22.10
N ARG A 58 9.19 6.77 20.83
CA ARG A 58 10.19 7.60 20.16
C ARG A 58 9.59 8.97 19.88
N VAL A 59 10.32 10.03 20.25
CA VAL A 59 10.04 11.35 19.71
C VAL A 59 10.43 11.30 18.23
N TYR A 60 9.42 11.17 17.37
CA TYR A 60 9.62 11.29 15.94
C TYR A 60 9.82 12.77 15.63
N ASP A 61 11.07 13.17 15.35
CA ASP A 61 11.44 14.52 14.89
C ASP A 61 10.93 14.74 13.45
N GLY A 62 9.61 14.75 13.26
CA GLY A 62 8.90 15.30 12.10
C GLY A 62 9.30 14.83 10.70
N SER A 63 10.16 13.82 10.56
CA SER A 63 10.73 13.41 9.28
C SER A 63 10.72 11.90 9.15
N LEU A 64 9.55 11.29 9.34
CA LEU A 64 9.21 10.24 8.39
C LEU A 64 9.04 10.98 7.07
N ALA A 65 9.95 10.76 6.13
CA ALA A 65 9.88 11.39 4.83
C ALA A 65 8.58 10.93 4.14
N LEU A 66 7.50 11.67 4.36
CA LEU A 66 6.27 11.66 3.57
C LEU A 66 6.67 12.10 2.16
N GLY A 67 7.13 11.15 1.35
CA GLY A 67 7.57 11.37 -0.02
C GLY A 67 8.97 11.99 -0.15
N GLY A 68 10.01 11.29 0.30
CA GLY A 68 11.40 11.64 0.00
C GLY A 68 11.89 11.02 -1.32
N ASP A 69 11.81 11.80 -2.39
CA ASP A 69 12.58 11.70 -3.64
C ASP A 69 12.51 10.39 -4.46
N ALA A 70 11.30 9.94 -4.80
CA ALA A 70 11.09 9.02 -5.93
C ALA A 70 11.06 9.76 -7.30
N ALA A 71 11.53 11.00 -7.36
CA ALA A 71 11.43 11.85 -8.55
C ALA A 71 12.46 11.50 -9.66
N SER A 72 13.32 10.51 -9.44
CA SER A 72 14.32 10.08 -10.44
C SER A 72 14.05 8.70 -11.06
N ASP A 73 13.07 7.93 -10.57
CA ASP A 73 12.81 6.61 -11.14
C ASP A 73 11.90 6.74 -12.37
N SER A 74 12.53 6.68 -13.53
CA SER A 74 11.79 6.45 -14.77
C SER A 74 11.05 5.11 -14.65
N PRO A 75 9.84 4.99 -15.24
CA PRO A 75 9.10 3.73 -15.22
C PRO A 75 10.01 2.59 -15.66
N THR A 76 10.19 1.60 -14.80
CA THR A 76 10.96 0.41 -15.13
C THR A 76 10.37 -0.21 -16.39
N ARG A 77 11.22 -0.66 -17.33
CA ARG A 77 10.71 -1.34 -18.54
C ARG A 77 9.85 -2.53 -18.11
N ALA A 78 8.74 -2.76 -18.84
CA ALA A 78 7.94 -3.97 -18.68
C ALA A 78 8.83 -5.21 -18.73
N SER A 79 8.50 -6.21 -17.92
CA SER A 79 9.08 -7.53 -18.10
C SER A 79 8.75 -8.04 -19.51
N ARG A 80 9.66 -8.85 -20.08
CA ARG A 80 9.43 -9.46 -21.40
C ARG A 80 8.12 -10.23 -21.41
N ARG A 81 7.81 -10.92 -20.30
CA ARG A 81 6.58 -11.66 -20.09
C ARG A 81 5.35 -10.76 -20.15
N LEU A 82 5.31 -9.66 -19.41
CA LEU A 82 4.16 -8.73 -19.45
C LEU A 82 3.95 -8.20 -20.87
N ALA A 83 5.04 -7.80 -21.56
CA ALA A 83 4.96 -7.29 -22.92
C ALA A 83 4.41 -8.33 -23.91
N GLU A 84 4.84 -9.59 -23.82
CA GLU A 84 4.34 -10.69 -24.63
C GLU A 84 2.85 -10.97 -24.36
N GLN A 85 2.45 -11.00 -23.09
CA GLN A 85 1.06 -11.25 -22.70
C GLN A 85 0.14 -10.12 -23.18
N VAL A 86 0.53 -8.86 -23.01
CA VAL A 86 -0.26 -7.71 -23.50
C VAL A 86 -0.39 -7.75 -25.02
N LYS A 87 0.69 -8.09 -25.74
CA LYS A 87 0.64 -8.29 -27.20
C LYS A 87 -0.28 -9.44 -27.62
N SER A 88 -0.42 -10.46 -26.79
CA SER A 88 -1.40 -11.54 -26.97
C SER A 88 -2.83 -11.17 -26.55
N GLY A 89 -3.05 -9.95 -26.05
CA GLY A 89 -4.36 -9.45 -25.65
C GLY A 89 -4.73 -9.72 -24.19
N VAL A 90 -3.78 -10.09 -23.33
CA VAL A 90 -4.04 -10.45 -21.92
C VAL A 90 -3.13 -9.66 -20.99
N ILE A 91 -3.69 -9.14 -19.88
CA ILE A 91 -2.90 -8.58 -18.78
C ILE A 91 -2.90 -9.61 -17.64
N PRO A 92 -1.74 -10.09 -17.17
CA PRO A 92 -1.63 -11.15 -16.17
C PRO A 92 -1.79 -10.63 -14.73
N ALA A 93 -2.88 -9.93 -14.44
CA ALA A 93 -3.17 -9.39 -13.11
C ALA A 93 -4.60 -9.75 -12.67
N ASP A 94 -4.88 -9.65 -11.38
CA ASP A 94 -6.25 -9.68 -10.87
C ASP A 94 -6.63 -8.32 -10.24
N PRO A 95 -7.34 -7.44 -10.96
CA PRO A 95 -7.78 -6.16 -10.43
C PRO A 95 -8.75 -6.28 -9.26
N ALA A 96 -9.44 -7.43 -9.11
CA ALA A 96 -10.33 -7.64 -7.96
C ALA A 96 -9.52 -7.86 -6.68
N SER A 97 -8.50 -8.73 -6.70
CA SER A 97 -7.58 -8.90 -5.56
C SER A 97 -6.95 -7.57 -5.11
N ILE A 98 -6.48 -6.75 -6.06
CA ILE A 98 -5.83 -5.45 -5.77
C ILE A 98 -6.82 -4.47 -5.11
N GLU A 99 -8.07 -4.45 -5.55
CA GLU A 99 -9.11 -3.61 -4.94
C GLU A 99 -9.50 -4.09 -3.54
N ILE A 100 -9.58 -5.40 -3.34
CA ILE A 100 -9.80 -6.00 -2.01
C ILE A 100 -8.67 -5.59 -1.06
N ALA A 101 -7.41 -5.73 -1.49
CA ALA A 101 -6.25 -5.30 -0.73
C ALA A 101 -6.32 -3.80 -0.38
N SER A 102 -6.58 -2.94 -1.36
CA SER A 102 -6.80 -1.50 -1.15
C SER A 102 -7.89 -1.23 -0.10
N THR A 103 -9.02 -1.93 -0.18
CA THR A 103 -10.15 -1.74 0.74
C THR A 103 -9.79 -2.16 2.16
N GLU A 104 -9.12 -3.30 2.33
CA GLU A 104 -8.63 -3.77 3.63
C GLU A 104 -7.64 -2.79 4.25
N LEU A 105 -6.66 -2.30 3.47
CA LEU A 105 -5.68 -1.31 3.94
C LEU A 105 -6.37 0.00 4.40
N ARG A 106 -7.38 0.49 3.67
CA ARG A 106 -8.19 1.65 4.12
C ARG A 106 -8.93 1.37 5.42
N GLY A 107 -9.50 0.17 5.58
CA GLY A 107 -10.18 -0.24 6.80
C GLY A 107 -9.26 -0.27 8.01
N ILE A 108 -8.04 -0.80 7.82
CA ILE A 108 -6.98 -0.82 8.83
C ILE A 108 -6.56 0.62 9.17
N ALA A 109 -6.22 1.44 8.16
CA ALA A 109 -5.85 2.85 8.34
C ALA A 109 -6.91 3.67 9.09
N SER A 110 -8.19 3.48 8.76
CA SER A 110 -9.31 4.13 9.45
C SER A 110 -9.39 3.73 10.93
N THR A 111 -9.18 2.44 11.22
CA THR A 111 -9.19 1.93 12.60
C THR A 111 -8.03 2.53 13.41
N ILE A 112 -6.83 2.56 12.83
CA ILE A 112 -5.63 3.18 13.44
C ILE A 112 -5.89 4.66 13.72
N ARG A 113 -6.40 5.41 12.73
CA ARG A 113 -6.71 6.83 12.87
C ARG A 113 -7.69 7.11 14.01
N ARG A 114 -8.71 6.25 14.17
CA ARG A 114 -9.67 6.35 15.28
C ARG A 114 -9.01 6.11 16.64
N VAL A 115 -8.16 5.09 16.74
CA VAL A 115 -7.44 4.79 17.99
C VAL A 115 -6.45 5.92 18.33
N ALA A 116 -5.73 6.43 17.33
CA ALA A 116 -4.81 7.54 17.48
C ALA A 116 -5.52 8.86 17.86
N GLY A 117 -6.70 9.13 17.29
CA GLY A 117 -7.50 10.33 17.55
C GLY A 117 -8.24 10.33 18.90
N ALA A 118 -8.29 9.19 19.60
CA ALA A 118 -8.82 9.11 20.96
C ALA A 118 -7.79 9.53 22.03
N ARG A 119 -6.56 9.87 21.62
CA ARG A 119 -5.47 10.31 22.49
C ARG A 119 -5.36 11.84 22.47
N ASP A 120 -4.71 12.39 23.49
CA ASP A 120 -4.49 13.84 23.58
C ASP A 120 -3.65 14.35 22.39
N GLY A 121 -3.85 15.62 22.01
CA GLY A 121 -3.25 16.20 20.80
C GLY A 121 -1.72 16.10 20.74
N ASP A 122 -1.07 16.21 21.90
CA ASP A 122 0.39 16.19 22.04
C ASP A 122 0.95 14.79 22.39
N ASP A 123 0.12 13.75 22.36
CA ASP A 123 0.55 12.39 22.68
C ASP A 123 1.41 11.79 21.55
N PRO A 124 2.69 11.45 21.80
CA PRO A 124 3.58 10.87 20.80
C PRO A 124 3.06 9.55 20.20
N ALA A 125 2.38 8.71 21.00
CA ALA A 125 1.77 7.49 20.49
C ALA A 125 0.59 7.80 19.57
N GLY A 126 -0.13 8.90 19.82
CA GLY A 126 -1.18 9.39 18.92
C GLY A 126 -0.61 9.81 17.57
N GLU A 127 0.52 10.52 17.57
CA GLU A 127 1.19 10.95 16.34
C GLU A 127 1.73 9.77 15.53
N HIS A 128 2.41 8.81 16.18
CA HIS A 128 2.90 7.61 15.51
C HIS A 128 1.76 6.83 14.81
N GLY A 129 0.63 6.64 15.50
CA GLY A 129 -0.54 6.01 14.89
C GLY A 129 -1.08 6.80 13.67
N ARG A 130 -1.11 8.13 13.72
CA ARG A 130 -1.54 8.95 12.57
C ARG A 130 -0.63 8.78 11.36
N GLN A 131 0.68 8.66 11.58
CA GLN A 131 1.66 8.43 10.52
C GLN A 131 1.48 7.07 9.85
N ILE A 132 1.30 6.00 10.63
CA ILE A 132 0.99 4.65 10.12
C ILE A 132 -0.30 4.69 9.29
N ALA A 133 -1.36 5.33 9.81
CA ALA A 133 -2.62 5.46 9.10
C ALA A 133 -2.48 6.25 7.79
N SER A 134 -1.64 7.29 7.73
CA SER A 134 -1.40 8.06 6.51
C SER A 134 -0.70 7.21 5.45
N ALA A 135 0.39 6.54 5.82
CA ALA A 135 1.17 5.71 4.92
C ALA A 135 0.33 4.56 4.32
N LEU A 136 -0.46 3.86 5.15
CA LEU A 136 -1.38 2.82 4.67
C LEU A 136 -2.49 3.38 3.78
N GLY A 137 -2.97 4.60 4.07
CA GLY A 137 -3.96 5.28 3.25
C GLY A 137 -3.44 5.65 1.87
N GLU A 138 -2.21 6.13 1.77
CA GLU A 138 -1.53 6.44 0.52
C GLU A 138 -1.29 5.19 -0.32
N LEU A 139 -0.78 4.12 0.30
CA LEU A 139 -0.60 2.82 -0.35
C LEU A 139 -1.93 2.29 -0.91
N ALA A 140 -2.99 2.34 -0.12
CA ALA A 140 -4.32 1.93 -0.57
C ALA A 140 -4.85 2.80 -1.73
N GLY A 141 -4.54 4.10 -1.73
CA GLY A 141 -4.84 5.00 -2.84
C GLY A 141 -4.15 4.56 -4.13
N ALA A 142 -2.86 4.25 -4.07
CA ALA A 142 -2.08 3.79 -5.21
C ALA A 142 -2.59 2.44 -5.76
N LEU A 143 -2.91 1.49 -4.88
CA LEU A 143 -3.48 0.20 -5.28
C LEU A 143 -4.84 0.35 -5.98
N SER A 144 -5.70 1.22 -5.47
CA SER A 144 -6.99 1.49 -6.11
C SER A 144 -6.84 2.08 -7.51
N ALA A 145 -5.86 2.97 -7.70
CA ALA A 145 -5.56 3.54 -9.01
C ALA A 145 -4.98 2.48 -9.98
N LEU A 146 -4.15 1.57 -9.47
CA LEU A 146 -3.64 0.42 -10.22
C LEU A 146 -4.80 -0.50 -10.66
N ALA A 147 -5.66 -0.93 -9.73
CA ALA A 147 -6.81 -1.78 -10.02
C ALA A 147 -7.72 -1.17 -11.11
N GLU A 148 -8.05 0.12 -11.00
CA GLU A 148 -8.88 0.80 -11.99
C GLU A 148 -8.20 0.86 -13.36
N THR A 149 -6.90 1.17 -13.40
CA THR A 149 -6.13 1.18 -14.65
C THR A 149 -6.17 -0.20 -15.31
N LEU A 150 -5.90 -1.27 -14.55
CA LEU A 150 -5.91 -2.63 -15.08
C LEU A 150 -7.29 -3.00 -15.63
N ARG A 151 -8.40 -2.66 -14.94
CA ARG A 151 -9.77 -2.90 -15.45
C ARG A 151 -10.07 -2.17 -16.74
N VAL A 152 -9.67 -0.91 -16.84
CA VAL A 152 -9.88 -0.11 -18.07
C VAL A 152 -9.10 -0.73 -19.22
N GLU A 153 -7.83 -1.06 -19.01
CA GLU A 153 -6.99 -1.59 -20.09
C GLU A 153 -7.35 -3.03 -20.47
N MET A 154 -7.77 -3.89 -19.52
CA MET A 154 -8.30 -5.22 -19.82
C MET A 154 -9.56 -5.15 -20.70
N ARG A 155 -10.48 -4.22 -20.41
CA ARG A 155 -11.67 -3.99 -21.25
C ARG A 155 -11.29 -3.50 -22.65
N ARG A 156 -10.26 -2.66 -22.76
CA ARG A 156 -9.76 -2.18 -24.07
C ARG A 156 -9.16 -3.30 -24.91
N LEU A 157 -8.36 -4.18 -24.30
CA LEU A 157 -7.81 -5.35 -24.99
C LEU A 157 -8.91 -6.31 -25.45
N ALA A 158 -9.91 -6.58 -24.61
CA ALA A 158 -11.07 -7.41 -24.97
C ALA A 158 -11.91 -6.79 -26.11
N GLY A 159 -11.96 -5.46 -26.20
CA GLY A 159 -12.68 -4.73 -27.24
C GLY A 159 -12.01 -4.70 -28.62
N GLY A 160 -10.86 -5.36 -28.80
CA GLY A 160 -10.24 -5.53 -30.12
C GLY A 160 -9.72 -4.24 -30.77
N THR A 161 -9.32 -3.24 -29.98
CA THR A 161 -8.66 -2.03 -30.51
C THR A 161 -7.21 -2.37 -30.89
N SER A 162 -7.05 -3.05 -32.04
CA SER A 162 -5.83 -3.72 -32.52
C SER A 162 -4.64 -2.81 -32.91
N GLY A 163 -4.58 -1.58 -32.42
CA GLY A 163 -3.43 -0.67 -32.58
C GLY A 163 -2.85 -0.15 -31.25
N GLY A 164 -3.38 -0.62 -30.11
CA GLY A 164 -3.13 -0.02 -28.79
C GLY A 164 -2.24 -0.82 -27.84
N ALA A 165 -1.73 -2.00 -28.19
CA ALA A 165 -1.03 -2.88 -27.25
C ALA A 165 0.19 -2.20 -26.58
N ASP A 166 0.98 -1.43 -27.33
CA ASP A 166 2.11 -0.67 -26.77
C ASP A 166 1.64 0.48 -25.86
N GLN A 167 0.49 1.10 -26.17
CA GLN A 167 -0.10 2.15 -25.32
C GLN A 167 -0.67 1.57 -24.03
N VAL A 168 -1.34 0.41 -24.12
CA VAL A 168 -1.83 -0.37 -22.98
C VAL A 168 -0.65 -0.75 -22.10
N LEU A 169 0.39 -1.36 -22.68
CA LEU A 169 1.60 -1.75 -21.97
C LEU A 169 2.22 -0.56 -21.24
N ALA A 170 2.38 0.58 -21.93
CA ALA A 170 2.95 1.78 -21.32
C ALA A 170 2.11 2.32 -20.16
N ARG A 171 0.76 2.21 -20.21
CA ARG A 171 -0.13 2.63 -19.12
C ARG A 171 -0.06 1.67 -17.94
N VAL A 172 -0.09 0.36 -18.20
CA VAL A 172 0.05 -0.68 -17.16
C VAL A 172 1.37 -0.53 -16.44
N VAL A 173 2.49 -0.41 -17.16
CA VAL A 173 3.83 -0.21 -16.58
C VAL A 173 3.90 1.03 -15.69
N ARG A 174 3.30 2.15 -16.12
CA ARG A 174 3.28 3.36 -15.29
C ARG A 174 2.46 3.19 -14.02
N ALA A 175 1.32 2.51 -14.10
CA ALA A 175 0.48 2.24 -12.93
C ALA A 175 1.16 1.27 -11.95
N GLU A 176 1.76 0.21 -12.46
CA GLU A 176 2.57 -0.76 -11.70
C GLU A 176 3.73 -0.05 -10.98
N HIS A 177 4.46 0.78 -11.72
CA HIS A 177 5.57 1.55 -11.18
C HIS A 177 5.11 2.52 -10.09
N ALA A 178 4.00 3.25 -10.29
CA ALA A 178 3.46 4.15 -9.27
C ALA A 178 3.05 3.40 -7.98
N ALA A 179 2.42 2.24 -8.10
CA ALA A 179 2.09 1.39 -6.95
C ALA A 179 3.35 0.90 -6.22
N ARG A 180 4.38 0.50 -6.97
CA ARG A 180 5.67 0.08 -6.42
C ARG A 180 6.39 1.20 -5.67
N VAL A 181 6.38 2.42 -6.22
CA VAL A 181 6.95 3.60 -5.56
C VAL A 181 6.22 3.90 -4.26
N ALA A 182 4.89 3.86 -4.25
CA ALA A 182 4.10 4.04 -3.03
C ALA A 182 4.40 2.95 -1.98
N ALA A 183 4.50 1.69 -2.41
CA ALA A 183 4.85 0.56 -1.54
C ALA A 183 6.25 0.73 -0.95
N ALA A 184 7.24 1.08 -1.78
CA ALA A 184 8.60 1.36 -1.35
C ALA A 184 8.65 2.52 -0.32
N ALA A 185 7.90 3.59 -0.55
CA ALA A 185 7.85 4.76 0.34
C ALA A 185 7.11 4.50 1.66
N THR A 186 6.25 3.48 1.73
CA THR A 186 5.42 3.18 2.91
C THR A 186 6.29 2.93 4.14
N LEU A 187 6.29 3.87 5.10
CA LEU A 187 7.02 3.76 6.37
C LEU A 187 8.53 3.54 6.21
N ARG A 188 9.14 4.11 5.16
CA ARG A 188 10.60 4.24 5.12
C ARG A 188 11.04 5.32 6.13
N ILE A 189 11.95 4.92 7.02
CA ILE A 189 12.59 5.73 8.06
C ILE A 189 13.98 6.11 7.58
#